data_AF-A0AAJ1F3Z8-F1
#
_entry.id   AF-A0AAJ1F3Z8-F1
#
_cell.length_a   1.000
_cell.length_b   1.000
_cell.length_c   1.000
_cell.angle_alpha   90.00
_cell.angle_beta   90.00
_cell.angle_gamma   90.00
#
_symmetry.space_group_name_H-M   'P 1'
#
loop_
_entity.id
_entity.type
_entity.pdbx_description
1 polymer ?
#
loop_
_entity_poly.entity_id
_entity_poly.type
_entity_poly.pdbx_seq_one_letter_code
_entity_poly.pdbx_strand_id
1 'polypeptide(L)'
;AHRDVEKNGGLIYGTPGLLSLQFVVSALAAVASSFVFLSLVLSQRRKELSILQAIGASPSQVMRLVLFEILSITIVSMALGGLLGIGISYSFNGLFNLFGLIFQVFGGSASLINRDLVWPFAELLQVGGILLLAVLVALVITTRKAIGADLATVLKGE
;
A
#
# COMPACT_ATOMS: atom_id res chain seq x y z
N ALA A 1 -20.92 5.18 33.54
CA ALA A 1 -21.24 3.81 33.05
C ALA A 1 -22.21 3.85 31.86
N HIS A 2 -23.52 4.12 32.02
CA HIS A 2 -24.44 4.15 30.86
C HIS A 2 -24.25 5.34 29.89
N ARG A 3 -23.88 6.52 30.40
CA ARG A 3 -23.66 7.72 29.56
C ARG A 3 -22.39 7.68 28.71
N ASP A 4 -21.40 6.87 29.12
CA ASP A 4 -20.15 6.68 28.39
C ASP A 4 -20.33 5.71 27.22
N VAL A 5 -21.23 4.73 27.36
CA VAL A 5 -21.61 3.78 26.30
C VAL A 5 -22.52 4.45 25.26
N GLU A 6 -23.33 5.44 25.62
CA GLU A 6 -24.13 6.20 24.64
C GLU A 6 -23.26 7.16 23.80
N LYS A 7 -22.20 7.72 24.39
CA LYS A 7 -21.19 8.52 23.67
C LYS A 7 -20.22 7.68 22.82
N ASN A 8 -19.81 6.51 23.31
CA ASN A 8 -18.82 5.66 22.63
C ASN A 8 -19.44 4.55 21.77
N GLY A 9 -20.70 4.19 22.00
CA GLY A 9 -21.43 3.12 21.30
C GLY A 9 -21.66 3.41 19.81
N GLY A 10 -21.51 4.66 19.39
CA GLY A 10 -21.55 5.06 17.98
C GLY A 10 -20.19 5.07 17.27
N LEU A 11 -19.06 4.93 17.98
CA LEU A 11 -17.73 5.03 17.36
C LEU A 11 -17.36 3.78 16.54
N ILE A 12 -17.85 2.60 16.93
CA ILE A 12 -17.66 1.36 16.17
C ILE A 12 -18.80 1.14 15.16
N TYR A 13 -20.03 1.60 15.44
CA TYR A 13 -21.23 1.33 14.63
C TYR A 13 -21.73 2.52 13.79
N GLY A 14 -21.11 3.70 13.89
CA GLY A 14 -21.47 4.91 13.14
C GLY A 14 -20.56 5.20 11.94
N THR A 15 -20.66 6.43 11.38
CA THR A 15 -19.81 6.87 10.26
C THR A 15 -18.30 6.79 10.54
N PRO A 16 -17.77 7.08 11.75
CA PRO A 16 -16.34 6.91 12.02
C PRO A 16 -15.91 5.44 12.00
N GLY A 17 -16.76 4.54 12.50
CA GLY A 17 -16.51 3.10 12.53
C GLY A 17 -16.40 2.52 11.11
N LEU A 18 -17.32 2.89 10.22
CA LEU A 18 -17.29 2.47 8.82
C LEU A 18 -16.00 2.95 8.12
N LEU A 19 -15.60 4.21 8.30
CA LEU A 19 -14.38 4.75 7.71
C LEU A 19 -13.12 4.08 8.26
N SER A 20 -13.09 3.77 9.55
CA SER A 20 -11.96 3.03 10.16
C SER A 20 -11.84 1.61 9.59
N LEU A 21 -12.97 0.92 9.38
CA LEU A 21 -13.00 -0.41 8.81
C LEU A 21 -12.58 -0.39 7.33
N GLN A 22 -13.07 0.58 6.56
CA GLN A 22 -12.64 0.80 5.18
C GLN A 22 -11.13 1.01 5.10
N PHE A 23 -10.57 1.85 5.99
CA PHE A 23 -9.12 2.07 6.05
C PHE A 23 -8.36 0.76 6.30
N VAL A 24 -8.79 -0.05 7.27
CA VAL A 24 -8.16 -1.35 7.59
C VAL A 24 -8.24 -2.30 6.39
N VAL A 25 -9.40 -2.40 5.74
CA VAL A 25 -9.61 -3.27 4.57
C VAL A 25 -8.75 -2.80 3.39
N SER A 26 -8.70 -1.50 3.11
CA SER A 26 -7.87 -0.92 2.07
C SER A 26 -6.38 -1.14 2.33
N ALA A 27 -5.93 -1.01 3.58
CA ALA A 27 -4.55 -1.29 3.96
C ALA A 27 -4.18 -2.75 3.73
N LEU A 28 -5.04 -3.68 4.16
CA LEU A 28 -4.88 -5.13 3.91
C LEU A 28 -4.86 -5.46 2.41
N ALA A 29 -5.78 -4.89 1.64
CA ALA A 29 -5.82 -5.06 0.19
C ALA A 29 -4.53 -4.55 -0.46
N ALA A 30 -4.02 -3.39 -0.05
CA ALA A 30 -2.76 -2.85 -0.55
C ALA A 30 -1.56 -3.76 -0.26
N VAL A 31 -1.46 -4.30 0.97
CA VAL A 31 -0.41 -5.28 1.33
C VAL A 31 -0.51 -6.52 0.43
N ALA A 32 -1.71 -7.09 0.31
CA ALA A 32 -1.95 -8.31 -0.47
C ALA A 32 -1.63 -8.10 -1.95
N SER A 33 -2.12 -7.02 -2.56
CA SER A 33 -1.85 -6.67 -3.96
C SER A 33 -0.36 -6.45 -4.22
N SER A 34 0.36 -5.81 -3.29
CA SER A 34 1.81 -5.63 -3.40
C SER A 34 2.56 -6.97 -3.41
N PHE A 35 2.19 -7.89 -2.51
CA PHE A 35 2.79 -9.22 -2.48
C PHE A 35 2.54 -10.00 -3.78
N VAL A 36 1.30 -9.98 -4.28
CA VAL A 36 0.93 -10.63 -5.55
C VAL A 36 1.74 -10.05 -6.71
N PHE A 37 1.81 -8.71 -6.80
CA PHE A 37 2.58 -8.03 -7.85
C PHE A 37 4.05 -8.43 -7.83
N LEU A 38 4.70 -8.40 -6.66
CA LEU A 38 6.11 -8.77 -6.52
C LEU A 38 6.37 -10.23 -6.89
N SER A 39 5.49 -11.13 -6.43
CA SER A 39 5.57 -12.55 -6.77
C SER A 39 5.50 -12.79 -8.28
N LEU A 40 4.60 -12.08 -8.96
CA LEU A 40 4.45 -12.14 -10.42
C LEU A 40 5.71 -11.64 -11.15
N VAL A 41 6.20 -10.46 -10.81
CA VAL A 41 7.40 -9.86 -11.43
C VAL A 41 8.62 -10.76 -11.25
N LEU A 42 8.82 -11.30 -10.05
CA LEU A 42 9.94 -12.20 -9.79
C LEU A 42 9.81 -13.52 -10.54
N SER A 43 8.61 -14.09 -10.63
CA SER A 43 8.35 -15.32 -11.37
C SER A 43 8.72 -15.18 -12.85
N GLN A 44 8.32 -14.05 -13.47
CA GLN A 44 8.61 -13.76 -14.87
C GLN A 44 10.12 -13.57 -15.14
N ARG A 45 10.87 -13.09 -14.14
CA ARG A 45 12.29 -12.74 -14.29
C ARG A 45 13.26 -13.82 -13.84
N ARG A 46 12.77 -14.96 -13.33
CA ARG A 46 13.64 -16.06 -12.89
C ARG A 46 14.65 -16.47 -13.97
N LYS A 47 14.19 -16.63 -15.21
CA LYS A 47 15.05 -17.02 -16.35
C LYS A 47 16.16 -16.00 -16.62
N GLU A 48 15.87 -14.70 -16.51
CA GLU A 48 16.86 -13.63 -16.68
C GLU A 48 17.93 -13.68 -15.59
N LEU A 49 17.53 -13.91 -14.34
CA LEU A 49 18.44 -14.02 -13.19
C LEU A 49 19.32 -15.28 -13.25
N SER A 50 18.78 -16.41 -13.75
CA SER A 50 19.55 -17.64 -13.96
C SER A 50 20.59 -17.47 -15.07
N ILE A 51 20.27 -16.75 -16.16
CA ILE A 51 21.22 -16.44 -17.23
C ILE A 51 22.37 -15.56 -16.72
N LEU A 52 22.07 -14.55 -15.90
CA LEU A 52 23.10 -13.71 -15.25
C LEU A 52 24.08 -14.53 -14.42
N GLN A 53 23.58 -15.51 -13.66
CA GLN A 53 24.43 -16.43 -12.88
C GLN A 53 25.25 -17.36 -13.77
N ALA A 54 24.70 -17.85 -14.89
CA ALA A 54 25.41 -18.71 -15.83
C ALA A 54 26.62 -18.02 -16.50
N ILE A 55 26.58 -16.69 -16.64
CA ILE A 55 27.69 -15.87 -17.18
C ILE A 55 28.73 -15.54 -16.08
N GLY A 56 28.49 -15.95 -14.82
CA GLY A 56 29.42 -15.82 -13.70
C GLY A 56 29.09 -14.70 -12.70
N ALA A 57 27.90 -14.11 -12.75
CA ALA A 57 27.48 -13.12 -11.75
C ALA A 57 27.29 -13.80 -10.38
N SER A 58 27.85 -13.20 -9.32
CA SER A 58 27.69 -13.74 -7.98
C SER A 58 26.26 -13.54 -7.44
N PRO A 59 25.74 -14.48 -6.62
CA PRO A 59 24.42 -14.36 -5.98
C PRO A 59 24.16 -13.04 -5.24
N SER A 60 25.19 -12.49 -4.61
CA SER A 60 25.11 -11.22 -3.86
C SER A 60 25.00 -10.01 -4.79
N GLN A 61 25.64 -10.04 -5.97
CA GLN A 61 25.48 -9.00 -7.01
C GLN A 61 24.05 -8.99 -7.56
N VAL A 62 23.52 -10.17 -7.88
CA VAL A 62 22.14 -10.32 -8.38
C VAL A 62 21.12 -9.83 -7.34
N MET A 63 21.30 -10.21 -6.07
CA MET A 63 20.46 -9.74 -4.97
C MET A 63 20.46 -8.21 -4.86
N ARG A 64 21.64 -7.57 -4.88
CA ARG A 64 21.75 -6.12 -4.71
C ARG A 64 21.12 -5.35 -5.88
N LEU A 65 21.25 -5.87 -7.09
CA LEU A 65 20.63 -5.30 -8.29
C LEU A 65 19.10 -5.33 -8.19
N VAL A 66 18.53 -6.50 -7.87
CA VAL A 66 17.08 -6.68 -7.76
C VAL A 66 16.50 -5.85 -6.61
N LEU A 67 17.20 -5.80 -5.47
CA LEU A 67 16.81 -4.94 -4.35
C LEU A 67 16.75 -3.46 -4.75
N PHE A 68 17.76 -2.97 -5.47
CA PHE A 68 17.80 -1.57 -5.89
C PHE A 68 16.65 -1.24 -6.85
N GLU A 69 16.41 -2.10 -7.84
CA GLU A 69 15.35 -1.92 -8.81
C GLU A 69 13.97 -1.87 -8.16
N ILE A 70 13.64 -2.86 -7.33
CA ILE A 70 12.32 -2.93 -6.72
C ILE A 70 12.14 -1.84 -5.65
N LEU A 71 13.20 -1.49 -4.91
CA LEU A 71 13.17 -0.37 -3.98
C LEU A 71 12.88 0.95 -4.73
N SER A 72 13.50 1.17 -5.89
CA SER A 72 13.26 2.36 -6.71
C SER A 72 11.81 2.43 -7.19
N ILE A 73 11.24 1.32 -7.67
CA ILE A 73 9.85 1.23 -8.11
C ILE A 73 8.92 1.51 -6.94
N THR A 74 9.16 0.88 -5.79
CA THR A 74 8.34 1.03 -4.58
C THR A 74 8.30 2.48 -4.09
N ILE A 75 9.46 3.14 -4.02
CA ILE A 75 9.54 4.55 -3.59
C ILE A 75 8.77 5.46 -4.55
N VAL A 76 8.96 5.28 -5.86
CA VAL A 76 8.25 6.07 -6.87
C VAL A 76 6.74 5.82 -6.79
N SER A 77 6.31 4.56 -6.65
CA SER A 77 4.89 4.21 -6.48
C SER A 77 4.28 4.82 -5.21
N MET A 78 5.00 4.84 -4.09
CA MET A 78 4.54 5.47 -2.85
C MET A 78 4.40 6.99 -3.02
N ALA A 79 5.37 7.64 -3.66
CA ALA A 79 5.31 9.07 -3.95
C ALA A 79 4.12 9.42 -4.85
N LEU A 80 3.95 8.70 -5.97
CA LEU A 80 2.83 8.90 -6.89
C LEU A 80 1.48 8.59 -6.23
N GLY A 81 1.39 7.50 -5.47
CA GLY A 81 0.18 7.14 -4.72
C GLY A 81 -0.19 8.20 -3.68
N GLY A 82 0.81 8.75 -2.97
CA GLY A 82 0.62 9.87 -2.04
C GLY A 82 0.10 11.12 -2.74
N LEU A 83 0.71 11.52 -3.86
CA LEU A 83 0.27 12.66 -4.66
C LEU A 83 -1.16 12.50 -5.20
N LEU A 84 -1.49 11.31 -5.71
CA LEU A 84 -2.85 10.98 -6.15
C LEU A 84 -3.83 11.01 -4.99
N GLY A 85 -3.46 10.47 -3.83
CA GLY A 85 -4.25 10.54 -2.61
C GLY A 85 -4.55 11.99 -2.23
N ILE A 86 -3.55 12.87 -2.30
CA ILE A 86 -3.73 14.31 -2.05
C ILE A 86 -4.76 14.92 -3.01
N GLY A 87 -4.61 14.67 -4.31
CA GLY A 87 -5.53 15.17 -5.33
C GLY A 87 -6.97 14.67 -5.12
N ILE A 88 -7.14 13.40 -4.74
CA ILE A 88 -8.45 12.82 -4.43
C ILE A 88 -9.04 13.51 -3.20
N SER A 89 -8.28 13.70 -2.12
CA SER A 89 -8.77 14.37 -0.90
C SER A 89 -9.29 15.79 -1.16
N TYR A 90 -8.60 16.57 -2.00
CA TYR A 90 -9.09 17.89 -2.41
C TYR A 90 -10.34 17.81 -3.30
N SER A 91 -10.38 16.84 -4.21
CA SER A 91 -11.55 16.61 -5.08
C SER A 91 -12.81 16.27 -4.27
N PHE A 92 -12.67 15.49 -3.19
CA PHE A 92 -13.79 15.18 -2.29
C PHE A 92 -14.34 16.42 -1.58
N ASN A 93 -13.49 17.38 -1.19
CA ASN A 93 -13.95 18.65 -0.63
C ASN A 93 -14.83 19.41 -1.64
N GLY A 94 -14.40 19.48 -2.90
CA GLY A 94 -15.20 20.06 -3.98
C GLY A 94 -16.52 19.32 -4.21
N LEU A 95 -16.50 17.98 -4.18
CA LEU A 95 -17.68 17.15 -4.33
C LEU A 95 -18.71 17.36 -3.20
N PHE A 96 -18.26 17.49 -1.95
CA PHE A 96 -19.16 17.78 -0.83
C PHE A 96 -19.75 19.18 -0.90
N ASN A 97 -19.03 20.17 -1.43
CA ASN A 97 -19.58 21.49 -1.69
C ASN A 97 -20.73 21.44 -2.71
N LEU A 98 -20.60 20.62 -3.77
CA LEU A 98 -21.67 20.37 -4.73
C LEU A 98 -22.92 19.76 -4.06
N PHE A 99 -22.73 18.77 -3.18
CA PHE A 99 -23.84 18.21 -2.41
C PHE A 99 -24.48 19.26 -1.48
N GLY A 100 -23.67 20.12 -0.84
CA GLY A 100 -24.17 21.23 -0.04
C GLY A 100 -25.08 22.17 -0.83
N LEU A 101 -24.70 22.53 -2.06
CA LEU A 101 -25.52 23.35 -2.96
C LEU A 101 -26.85 22.65 -3.32
N ILE A 102 -26.80 21.36 -3.65
CA ILE A 102 -28.00 20.57 -3.95
C ILE A 102 -28.95 20.58 -2.73
N PHE A 103 -28.45 20.25 -1.54
CA PHE A 103 -29.27 20.24 -0.33
C PHE A 103 -29.83 21.62 0.03
N GLN A 104 -29.09 22.69 -0.25
CA GLN A 104 -29.60 24.05 -0.07
C GLN A 104 -30.77 24.34 -1.03
N VAL A 105 -30.64 23.96 -2.30
CA VAL A 105 -31.68 24.18 -3.33
C VAL A 105 -32.95 23.38 -3.04
N PHE A 106 -32.82 22.10 -2.63
CA PHE A 106 -33.96 21.21 -2.42
C PHE A 106 -34.50 21.19 -0.98
N GLY A 107 -33.65 21.43 0.02
CA GLY A 107 -33.97 21.29 1.45
C GLY A 107 -34.07 22.61 2.22
N GLY A 108 -33.85 23.76 1.57
CA GLY A 108 -34.05 25.10 2.13
C GLY A 108 -33.10 25.52 3.26
N SER A 109 -32.23 24.61 3.73
CA SER A 109 -31.25 24.87 4.80
C SER A 109 -29.84 24.80 4.21
N ALA A 110 -29.11 25.92 4.26
CA ALA A 110 -27.71 25.96 3.88
C ALA A 110 -26.85 25.34 5.01
N SER A 111 -26.59 24.03 4.94
CA SER A 111 -25.53 23.45 5.77
C SER A 111 -24.19 23.73 5.09
N LEU A 112 -23.50 24.79 5.50
CA LEU A 112 -22.10 25.02 5.15
C LEU A 112 -21.27 23.97 5.87
N ILE A 113 -21.04 22.83 5.21
CA ILE A 113 -20.20 21.78 5.77
C ILE A 113 -18.75 22.20 5.57
N ASN A 114 -18.21 22.96 6.52
CA ASN A 114 -16.78 23.26 6.53
C ASN A 114 -16.00 21.97 6.84
N ARG A 115 -15.09 21.59 5.95
CA ARG A 115 -14.31 20.36 6.05
C ARG A 115 -12.84 20.73 6.16
N ASP A 116 -12.34 20.68 7.39
CA ASP A 116 -10.92 20.84 7.61
C ASP A 116 -10.21 19.54 7.24
N LEU A 117 -9.41 19.58 6.17
CA LEU A 117 -8.59 18.45 5.76
C LEU A 117 -7.38 18.36 6.69
N VAL A 118 -7.54 17.59 7.77
CA VAL A 118 -6.46 17.29 8.71
C VAL A 118 -5.66 16.10 8.18
N TRP A 119 -4.38 16.31 7.92
CA TRP A 119 -3.48 15.28 7.42
C TRP A 119 -2.94 14.42 8.57
N PRO A 120 -3.26 13.11 8.60
CA PRO A 120 -2.78 12.19 9.62
C PRO A 120 -1.35 11.72 9.26
N PHE A 121 -0.37 12.62 9.37
CA PHE A 121 1.00 12.34 8.94
C PHE A 121 1.63 11.15 9.67
N ALA A 122 1.30 10.96 10.94
CA ALA A 122 1.83 9.84 11.74
C ALA A 122 1.31 8.50 11.22
N GLU A 123 0.00 8.40 10.96
CA GLU A 123 -0.66 7.20 10.46
C GLU A 123 -0.21 6.89 9.03
N LEU A 124 -0.06 7.91 8.18
CA LEU A 124 0.44 7.76 6.82
C LEU A 124 1.88 7.22 6.82
N LEU A 125 2.75 7.78 7.66
CA LEU A 125 4.13 7.30 7.80
C LEU A 125 4.19 5.89 8.40
N GLN A 126 3.34 5.59 9.38
CA GLN A 126 3.29 4.27 10.02
C GLN A 126 2.82 3.20 9.02
N VAL A 127 1.70 3.41 8.33
CA VAL A 127 1.17 2.45 7.35
C VAL A 127 2.09 2.32 6.14
N GLY A 128 2.59 3.44 5.61
CA GLY A 128 3.57 3.44 4.53
C GLY A 128 4.86 2.71 4.93
N GLY A 129 5.35 2.92 6.15
CA GLY A 129 6.52 2.24 6.70
C GLY A 129 6.32 0.75 6.86
N ILE A 130 5.17 0.32 7.40
CA ILE A 130 4.82 -1.11 7.53
C ILE A 130 4.75 -1.78 6.16
N LEU A 131 4.11 -1.14 5.18
CA LEU A 131 4.04 -1.62 3.80
C LEU A 131 5.43 -1.77 3.19
N LEU A 132 6.27 -0.74 3.31
CA LEU A 132 7.63 -0.77 2.79
C LEU A 132 8.47 -1.87 3.44
N LEU A 133 8.37 -2.05 4.76
CA LEU A 133 9.04 -3.15 5.47
C LEU A 133 8.52 -4.52 5.01
N ALA A 134 7.21 -4.70 4.86
CA ALA A 134 6.63 -5.95 4.38
C ALA A 134 7.12 -6.29 2.97
N VAL A 135 7.19 -5.31 2.08
CA VAL A 135 7.74 -5.44 0.71
C VAL A 135 9.21 -5.83 0.76
N LEU A 136 10.02 -5.14 1.56
CA LEU A 136 11.45 -5.46 1.71
C LEU A 136 11.67 -6.88 2.22
N VAL A 137 10.94 -7.30 3.25
CA VAL A 137 11.03 -8.65 3.81
C VAL A 137 10.60 -9.69 2.78
N ALA A 138 9.46 -9.48 2.12
CA ALA A 138 8.97 -10.39 1.08
C ALA A 138 9.99 -10.53 -0.05
N LEU A 139 10.58 -9.41 -0.48
CA LEU A 139 11.58 -9.39 -1.53
C LEU A 139 12.86 -10.15 -1.14
N VAL A 140 13.41 -9.86 0.04
CA VAL A 140 14.61 -10.57 0.54
C VAL A 140 14.36 -12.08 0.62
N ILE A 141 13.21 -12.50 1.15
CA ILE A 141 12.87 -13.92 1.27
C ILE A 141 12.74 -14.58 -0.11
N THR A 142 12.00 -13.95 -1.01
CA THR A 142 11.71 -14.52 -2.34
C THR A 142 12.94 -14.58 -3.24
N THR A 143 13.77 -13.53 -3.26
CA THR A 143 15.02 -13.52 -4.03
C THR A 143 16.03 -14.52 -3.46
N ARG A 144 16.14 -14.66 -2.13
CA ARG A 144 17.01 -15.68 -1.51
C ARG A 144 16.57 -17.09 -1.89
N LYS A 145 15.27 -17.38 -1.83
CA LYS A 145 14.71 -18.68 -2.23
C LYS A 145 14.96 -18.98 -3.71
N ALA A 146 14.82 -18.00 -4.60
CA ALA A 146 15.03 -18.19 -6.03
C ALA A 146 16.49 -18.54 -6.37
N ILE A 147 17.44 -17.81 -5.79
CA ILE A 147 18.88 -18.05 -5.98
C ILE A 147 19.31 -19.41 -5.43
N GLY A 148 18.82 -19.79 -4.23
CA GLY A 148 19.17 -21.07 -3.61
C GLY A 148 18.64 -22.29 -4.36
N ALA A 149 17.52 -22.14 -5.08
CA ALA A 149 16.93 -23.22 -5.87
C ALA A 149 17.76 -23.55 -7.12
N ASP A 150 18.37 -22.55 -7.77
CA ASP A 150 19.25 -22.79 -8.93
C ASP A 150 20.51 -23.58 -8.54
N LEU A 151 21.15 -23.25 -7.42
CA LEU A 151 22.36 -23.95 -6.96
C LEU A 151 22.09 -25.42 -6.61
N ALA A 152 20.96 -25.70 -5.96
CA ALA A 152 20.56 -27.06 -5.60
C ALA A 152 20.21 -27.92 -6.81
N THR A 153 19.66 -27.32 -7.87
CA THR A 153 19.33 -28.01 -9.13
C THR A 153 20.61 -28.29 -9.93
N VAL A 154 21.59 -27.38 -9.90
CA VAL A 154 22.91 -27.58 -10.53
C VAL A 154 23.77 -28.62 -9.77
N LEU A 155 23.64 -28.70 -8.45
CA LEU A 155 24.30 -29.74 -7.63
C LEU A 155 23.60 -31.11 -7.68
N LYS A 156 22.34 -31.15 -8.12
CA LYS A 156 21.54 -32.36 -8.36
C LYS A 156 21.24 -32.56 -9.85
N GLY A 157 22.21 -32.37 -10.72
CA GLY A 157 22.24 -33.26 -11.89
C GLY A 157 22.71 -34.61 -11.36
N GLU A 158 21.90 -35.36 -10.59
CA GLU A 158 20.76 -36.18 -11.05
C GLU A 158 19.37 -35.85 -10.46
#